data_AF-A0AAI8STJ4-F1
#
_entry.id   AF-A0AAI8STJ4-F1
#
_cell.length_a   1.000
_cell.length_b   1.000
_cell.length_c   1.000
_cell.angle_alpha   90.00
_cell.angle_beta   90.00
_cell.angle_gamma   90.00
#
_symmetry.space_group_name_H-M   'P 1'
#
loop_
_entity.id
_entity.type
_entity.pdbx_description
1 polymer ?
#
loop_
_entity_poly.entity_id
_entity_poly.type
_entity_poly.pdbx_seq_one_letter_code
_entity_poly.pdbx_strand_id
1 'polypeptide(L)'
;MAFDDLSEDAMAAASGKVAAAALRAARLEATRLLLAGPGAGAGDDPVDALEVLMASNPEDPRYELLSAFEKTWSLLVVRILATVGDPGPAIEDARRRGVTVPAIAKSLGVSHQAIYSRYADVVRKQR
;
A
#
# COMPACT_ATOMS: atom_id res chain seq x y z
N MET A 1 -5.57 14.18 33.43
CA MET A 1 -4.34 13.93 32.65
C MET A 1 -4.32 14.96 31.55
N ALA A 2 -3.34 15.85 31.55
CA ALA A 2 -3.22 16.86 30.49
C ALA A 2 -2.70 16.18 29.21
N PHE A 3 -2.97 16.74 28.04
CA PHE A 3 -2.42 16.21 26.77
C PHE A 3 -0.88 16.22 26.76
N ASP A 4 -0.25 17.08 27.57
CA ASP A 4 1.20 17.19 27.73
C ASP A 4 1.83 16.03 28.54
N ASP A 5 1.03 15.19 29.20
CA ASP A 5 1.50 14.05 30.01
C ASP A 5 1.59 12.73 29.23
N LEU A 6 1.42 12.75 27.89
CA LEU A 6 1.50 11.55 27.07
C LEU A 6 2.94 11.01 27.03
N SER A 7 3.10 9.73 27.40
CA SER A 7 4.39 9.07 27.23
C SER A 7 4.75 8.92 25.74
N GLU A 8 6.05 8.83 25.46
CA GLU A 8 6.55 8.58 24.10
C GLU A 8 5.93 7.29 23.51
N ASP A 9 5.78 6.24 24.32
CA ASP A 9 5.14 4.98 23.91
C ASP A 9 3.67 5.17 23.51
N ALA A 10 2.91 5.97 24.26
CA ALA A 10 1.52 6.25 23.94
C ALA A 10 1.40 7.06 22.64
N MET A 11 2.31 8.03 22.43
CA MET A 11 2.36 8.81 21.20
C MET A 11 2.77 7.96 19.99
N ALA A 12 3.74 7.06 20.16
CA ALA A 12 4.17 6.12 19.13
C ALA A 12 3.02 5.15 18.75
N ALA A 13 2.30 4.61 19.74
CA ALA A 13 1.15 3.75 19.50
C ALA A 13 0.02 4.47 18.77
N ALA A 14 -0.28 5.72 19.14
CA ALA A 14 -1.28 6.53 18.45
C ALA A 14 -0.87 6.83 17.00
N SER A 15 0.38 7.23 16.79
CA SER A 15 0.94 7.49 15.45
C SER A 15 0.90 6.25 14.56
N GLY A 16 1.22 5.07 15.13
CA GLY A 16 1.12 3.79 14.43
C GLY A 16 -0.30 3.46 13.97
N LYS A 17 -1.32 3.73 14.81
CA LYS A 17 -2.74 3.55 14.44
C LYS A 17 -3.14 4.47 13.28
N VAL A 18 -2.71 5.74 13.32
CA VAL A 18 -2.99 6.70 12.24
C VAL A 18 -2.31 6.27 10.95
N ALA A 19 -1.05 5.85 10.99
CA ALA A 19 -0.33 5.35 9.83
C ALA A 19 -1.00 4.11 9.20
N ALA A 20 -1.45 3.17 10.03
CA ALA A 20 -2.20 2.00 9.58
C ALA A 20 -3.53 2.37 8.93
N ALA A 21 -4.27 3.33 9.51
CA ALA A 21 -5.52 3.84 8.94
C ALA A 21 -5.29 4.55 7.60
N ALA A 22 -4.24 5.37 7.49
CA ALA A 22 -3.87 6.04 6.25
C ALA A 22 -3.52 5.04 5.14
N LEU A 23 -2.74 3.99 5.45
CA LEU A 23 -2.44 2.92 4.50
C LEU A 23 -3.70 2.17 4.06
N ARG A 24 -4.60 1.85 5.00
CA ARG A 24 -5.89 1.19 4.68
C ARG A 24 -6.75 2.07 3.78
N ALA A 25 -6.83 3.37 4.05
CA ALA A 25 -7.57 4.32 3.21
C ALA A 25 -6.97 4.41 1.80
N ALA A 26 -5.64 4.48 1.68
CA ALA A 26 -4.95 4.52 0.39
C ALA A 26 -5.21 3.24 -0.43
N ARG A 27 -5.21 2.07 0.21
CA ARG A 27 -5.57 0.79 -0.42
C ARG A 27 -6.99 0.79 -0.95
N LEU A 28 -7.94 1.24 -0.12
CA LEU A 28 -9.36 1.28 -0.50
C LEU A 28 -9.59 2.22 -1.69
N GLU A 29 -8.93 3.38 -1.70
CA GLU A 29 -9.04 4.31 -2.80
C GLU A 29 -8.40 3.78 -4.09
N ALA A 30 -7.23 3.13 -4.00
CA ALA A 30 -6.64 2.45 -5.14
C ALA A 30 -7.56 1.34 -5.68
N THR A 31 -8.26 0.61 -4.81
CA THR A 31 -9.24 -0.40 -5.22
C THR A 31 -10.46 0.21 -5.90
N ARG A 32 -10.98 1.35 -5.41
CA ARG A 32 -12.06 2.08 -6.10
C ARG A 32 -11.67 2.44 -7.53
N LEU A 33 -10.47 3.01 -7.69
CA LEU A 33 -9.96 3.40 -9.00
C LEU A 33 -9.71 2.19 -9.91
N LEU A 34 -9.30 1.05 -9.34
CA LEU A 34 -9.17 -0.21 -10.07
C LEU A 34 -10.52 -0.69 -10.60
N LEU A 35 -11.55 -0.78 -9.74
CA LEU A 35 -12.89 -1.26 -10.12
C LEU A 35 -13.58 -0.32 -11.12
N ALA A 36 -13.36 0.99 -11.01
CA ALA A 36 -13.86 1.98 -11.96
C ALA A 36 -13.15 1.94 -13.33
N GLY A 37 -12.08 1.15 -13.46
CA GLY A 37 -11.27 1.08 -14.67
C GLY A 37 -10.92 -0.37 -15.05
N PRO A 38 -9.64 -0.76 -15.04
CA PRO A 38 -9.22 -2.03 -15.63
C PRO A 38 -9.70 -3.27 -14.87
N GLY A 39 -10.11 -3.12 -13.60
CA GLY A 39 -10.70 -4.18 -12.79
C GLY A 39 -12.23 -4.24 -12.83
N ALA A 40 -12.87 -3.50 -13.76
CA ALA A 40 -14.32 -3.56 -13.93
C ALA A 40 -14.78 -5.01 -14.15
N GLY A 41 -15.84 -5.42 -13.43
CA GLY A 41 -16.34 -6.80 -13.42
C GLY A 41 -15.80 -7.68 -12.30
N ALA A 42 -14.81 -7.21 -11.52
CA ALA A 42 -14.36 -7.89 -10.30
C ALA A 42 -15.30 -7.69 -9.08
N GLY A 43 -16.47 -7.08 -9.28
CA GLY A 43 -17.46 -6.75 -8.25
C GLY A 43 -17.69 -5.24 -8.10
N ASP A 44 -18.75 -4.88 -7.37
CA ASP A 44 -19.18 -3.49 -7.20
C ASP A 44 -18.77 -2.88 -5.85
N ASP A 45 -18.39 -3.70 -4.86
CA ASP A 45 -17.95 -3.23 -3.55
C ASP A 45 -16.40 -3.18 -3.45
N PRO A 46 -15.81 -1.97 -3.34
CA PRO A 46 -14.38 -1.79 -3.15
C PRO A 46 -13.82 -2.38 -1.85
N VAL A 47 -14.63 -2.48 -0.79
CA VAL A 47 -14.20 -3.07 0.48
C VAL A 47 -13.97 -4.57 0.29
N ASP A 48 -14.95 -5.26 -0.28
CA ASP A 48 -14.85 -6.69 -0.56
C ASP A 48 -13.74 -7.01 -1.55
N ALA A 49 -13.63 -6.26 -2.65
CA ALA A 49 -12.55 -6.45 -3.62
C ALA A 49 -11.17 -6.22 -3.01
N LEU A 50 -11.05 -5.28 -2.06
CA LEU A 50 -9.83 -5.07 -1.32
C LEU A 50 -9.51 -6.26 -0.40
N GLU A 51 -10.49 -6.83 0.30
CA GLU A 51 -10.27 -8.02 1.11
C GLU A 51 -9.77 -9.20 0.25
N VAL A 52 -10.30 -9.38 -0.97
CA VAL A 52 -9.80 -10.39 -1.92
C VAL A 52 -8.34 -10.14 -2.30
N LEU A 53 -7.99 -8.91 -2.65
CA LEU A 53 -6.60 -8.52 -2.96
C LEU A 53 -5.66 -8.66 -1.76
N MET A 54 -6.15 -8.45 -0.53
CA MET A 54 -5.35 -8.56 0.68
C MET A 54 -5.16 -10.01 1.12
N ALA A 55 -6.17 -10.87 0.92
CA ALA A 55 -6.10 -12.30 1.20
C ALA A 55 -5.27 -13.07 0.16
N SER A 56 -5.07 -12.50 -1.04
CA SER A 56 -4.42 -13.16 -2.18
C SER A 56 -5.02 -14.54 -2.46
N ASN A 57 -6.35 -14.66 -2.35
CA ASN A 57 -7.04 -15.95 -2.34
C ASN A 57 -7.38 -16.44 -3.77
N PRO A 58 -6.70 -17.49 -4.29
CA PRO A 58 -6.98 -18.04 -5.61
C PRO A 58 -8.32 -18.78 -5.72
N GLU A 59 -8.96 -19.11 -4.59
CA GLU A 59 -10.29 -19.74 -4.59
C GLU A 59 -11.43 -18.73 -4.82
N ASP A 60 -11.15 -17.42 -4.68
CA ASP A 60 -12.13 -16.40 -5.02
C ASP A 60 -12.15 -16.16 -6.54
N PRO A 61 -13.28 -16.36 -7.25
CA PRO A 61 -13.35 -16.17 -8.70
C PRO A 61 -12.95 -14.77 -9.17
N ARG A 62 -13.09 -13.75 -8.32
CA ARG A 62 -12.69 -12.37 -8.62
C ARG A 62 -11.17 -12.20 -8.61
N TYR A 63 -10.47 -13.06 -7.86
CA TYR A 63 -9.02 -12.94 -7.70
C TYR A 63 -8.26 -13.17 -9.00
N GLU A 64 -8.74 -14.03 -9.89
CA GLU A 64 -8.11 -14.23 -11.20
C GLU A 64 -7.96 -12.89 -11.94
N LEU A 65 -9.05 -12.12 -12.04
CA LEU A 65 -9.04 -10.80 -12.65
C LEU A 65 -8.22 -9.78 -11.84
N LEU A 66 -8.41 -9.73 -10.52
CA LEU A 66 -7.74 -8.76 -9.65
C LEU A 66 -6.21 -8.98 -9.60
N SER A 67 -5.75 -10.22 -9.64
CA SER A 67 -4.33 -10.60 -9.60
C SER A 67 -3.55 -10.05 -10.79
N ALA A 68 -4.18 -9.93 -11.96
CA ALA A 68 -3.58 -9.34 -13.16
C ALA A 68 -3.15 -7.88 -12.94
N PHE A 69 -3.79 -7.16 -12.01
CA PHE A 69 -3.54 -5.75 -11.73
C PHE A 69 -2.83 -5.50 -10.40
N GLU A 70 -2.53 -6.54 -9.62
CA GLU A 70 -2.03 -6.42 -8.25
C GLU A 70 -0.75 -5.57 -8.11
N LYS A 71 0.19 -5.71 -9.05
CA LYS A 71 1.42 -4.90 -9.08
C LYS A 71 1.14 -3.43 -9.41
N THR A 72 0.23 -3.18 -10.36
CA THR A 72 -0.12 -1.81 -10.76
C THR A 72 -0.96 -1.12 -9.67
N TRP A 73 -1.86 -1.86 -9.02
CA TRP A 73 -2.64 -1.43 -7.87
C TRP A 73 -1.73 -1.08 -6.68
N SER A 74 -0.76 -1.93 -6.33
CA SER A 74 0.16 -1.64 -5.21
C SER A 74 1.06 -0.42 -5.49
N LEU A 75 1.47 -0.19 -6.74
CA LEU A 75 2.15 1.05 -7.13
C LEU A 75 1.26 2.29 -6.98
N LEU A 76 -0.05 2.18 -7.24
CA LEU A 76 -0.99 3.26 -7.02
C LEU A 76 -1.16 3.57 -5.52
N VAL A 77 -1.22 2.54 -4.66
CA VAL A 77 -1.23 2.71 -3.20
C VAL A 77 0.00 3.49 -2.72
N VAL A 78 1.19 3.13 -3.22
CA VAL A 78 2.43 3.85 -2.93
C VAL A 78 2.34 5.33 -3.32
N ARG A 79 1.80 5.63 -4.51
CA ARG A 79 1.64 7.02 -4.97
C ARG A 79 0.67 7.81 -4.10
N ILE A 80 -0.48 7.23 -3.77
CA ILE A 80 -1.48 7.89 -2.91
C ILE A 80 -0.87 8.19 -1.55
N LEU A 81 -0.27 7.21 -0.88
CA LEU A 81 0.26 7.39 0.47
C LEU A 81 1.42 8.40 0.51
N ALA A 82 2.28 8.42 -0.51
CA ALA A 82 3.40 9.35 -0.60
C ALA A 82 2.98 10.84 -0.65
N THR A 83 1.74 11.14 -1.04
CA THR A 83 1.23 12.52 -1.05
C THR A 83 0.79 13.02 0.32
N VAL A 84 0.57 12.12 1.29
CA VAL A 84 -0.02 12.45 2.60
C VAL A 84 0.83 12.02 3.79
N GLY A 85 1.88 11.21 3.59
CA GLY A 85 2.73 10.71 4.66
C GLY A 85 3.90 9.87 4.18
N ASP A 86 4.49 9.09 5.09
CA ASP A 86 5.58 8.18 4.75
C ASP A 86 5.04 6.96 3.97
N PRO A 87 5.45 6.75 2.70
CA PRO A 87 5.01 5.60 1.91
C PRO A 87 5.72 4.29 2.27
N GLY A 88 6.67 4.27 3.22
CA GLY A 88 7.44 3.08 3.61
C GLY A 88 6.61 1.78 3.73
N PRO A 89 5.50 1.77 4.48
CA PRO A 89 4.63 0.59 4.59
C PRO A 89 3.99 0.15 3.26
N ALA A 90 3.63 1.09 2.38
CA ALA A 90 3.10 0.77 1.05
C ALA A 90 4.20 0.24 0.11
N ILE A 91 5.43 0.77 0.23
CA ILE A 91 6.61 0.28 -0.49
C ILE A 91 6.88 -1.17 -0.08
N GLU A 92 6.85 -1.50 1.21
CA GLU A 92 7.01 -2.88 1.70
C GLU A 92 5.96 -3.82 1.11
N ASP A 93 4.70 -3.39 1.08
CA ASP A 93 3.59 -4.15 0.51
C ASP A 93 3.77 -4.41 -1.00
N ALA A 94 4.15 -3.37 -1.76
CA ALA A 94 4.45 -3.50 -3.18
C ALA A 94 5.62 -4.48 -3.42
N ARG A 95 6.66 -4.43 -2.57
CA ARG A 95 7.80 -5.36 -2.64
C ARG A 95 7.37 -6.80 -2.39
N ARG A 96 6.53 -7.05 -1.37
CA ARG A 96 5.97 -8.39 -1.08
C ARG A 96 5.16 -8.94 -2.25
N ARG A 97 4.48 -8.07 -3.00
CA ARG A 97 3.71 -8.40 -4.22
C ARG A 97 4.57 -8.49 -5.49
N GLY A 98 5.90 -8.47 -5.34
CA GLY A 98 6.85 -8.67 -6.45
C GLY A 98 7.09 -7.43 -7.32
N VAL A 99 6.78 -6.23 -6.84
CA VAL A 99 7.14 -4.98 -7.51
C VAL A 99 8.64 -4.70 -7.33
N THR A 100 9.30 -4.30 -8.42
CA THR A 100 10.74 -4.01 -8.41
C THR A 100 11.01 -2.60 -7.86
N VAL A 101 12.18 -2.40 -7.24
CA VAL A 101 12.61 -1.06 -6.77
C VAL A 101 12.61 -0.03 -7.91
N PRO A 102 13.07 -0.35 -9.13
CA PRO A 102 12.95 0.57 -10.27
C PRO A 102 11.51 1.01 -10.57
N ALA A 103 10.54 0.10 -10.50
CA ALA A 103 9.14 0.44 -10.74
C ALA A 103 8.57 1.36 -9.65
N ILE A 104 8.94 1.13 -8.39
CA ILE A 104 8.58 1.99 -7.25
C ILE A 104 9.19 3.40 -7.42
N ALA A 105 10.49 3.47 -7.73
CA ALA A 105 11.19 4.73 -7.95
C ALA A 105 10.56 5.53 -9.09
N LYS A 106 10.28 4.87 -10.23
CA LYS A 106 9.57 5.47 -11.37
C LYS A 106 8.18 5.99 -10.97
N SER A 107 7.43 5.21 -10.21
CA SER A 107 6.09 5.57 -9.73
C SER A 107 6.08 6.83 -8.85
N LEU A 108 7.14 7.00 -8.05
CA LEU A 108 7.34 8.14 -7.16
C LEU A 108 8.08 9.33 -7.81
N GLY A 109 8.55 9.20 -9.05
CA GLY A 109 9.31 10.24 -9.73
C GLY A 109 10.68 10.53 -9.09
N VAL A 110 11.30 9.54 -8.45
CA VAL A 110 12.60 9.67 -7.77
C VAL A 110 13.65 8.74 -8.37
N SER A 111 14.93 8.98 -8.05
CA SER A 111 16.02 8.09 -8.47
C SER A 111 16.00 6.76 -7.71
N HIS A 112 16.57 5.70 -8.31
CA HIS A 112 16.73 4.41 -7.62
C HIS A 112 17.56 4.55 -6.34
N GLN A 113 18.61 5.37 -6.38
CA GLN A 113 19.47 5.62 -5.23
C GLN A 113 18.70 6.29 -4.07
N ALA A 114 17.76 7.19 -4.37
CA ALA A 114 16.93 7.82 -3.35
C ALA A 114 16.07 6.78 -2.60
N ILE A 115 15.52 5.79 -3.31
CA ILE A 115 14.78 4.69 -2.67
C ILE A 115 15.70 3.86 -1.77
N TYR A 116 16.87 3.45 -2.25
CA TYR A 116 17.81 2.69 -1.43
C TYR A 116 18.37 3.47 -0.24
N SER A 117 18.50 4.80 -0.37
CA SER A 117 18.99 5.65 0.72
C SER A 117 17.95 5.82 1.82
N ARG A 118 16.67 5.97 1.46
CA ARG A 118 15.60 6.31 2.40
C ARG A 118 14.86 5.10 2.94
N TYR A 119 14.77 4.03 2.14
CA TYR A 119 13.97 2.85 2.42
C TYR A 119 14.82 1.56 2.40
N ALA A 120 16.11 1.66 2.68
CA ALA A 120 17.07 0.55 2.63
C ALA A 120 16.52 -0.72 3.31
N ASP A 121 16.02 -0.57 4.54
CA ASP A 121 15.56 -1.68 5.38
C ASP A 121 14.29 -2.34 4.82
N VAL A 122 13.46 -1.56 4.12
CA VAL A 122 12.23 -2.03 3.47
C VAL A 122 12.56 -2.75 2.16
N VAL A 123 13.45 -2.19 1.34
CA VAL A 123 13.71 -2.73 -0.01
C VAL A 123 14.70 -3.90 -0.03
N ARG A 124 15.59 -3.99 0.97
CA ARG A 124 16.56 -5.08 1.14
C ARG A 124 15.96 -6.33 1.77
N LYS A 125 14.81 -6.22 2.44
CA LYS A 125 14.08 -7.36 2.99
C LYS A 125 13.47 -8.18 1.84
N GLN A 126 14.24 -9.12 1.30
CA GLN A 126 13.73 -10.30 0.61
C GLN A 126 14.36 -11.50 1.28
N ARG A 127 13.58 -12.15 2.14
CA ARG A 127 13.80 -13.50 2.63
C ARG A 127 12.52 -14.29 2.38
#